data_AF-A0A831L0R7-F1
#
_entry.id   AF-A0A831L0R7-F1
#
_cell.length_a   1.000
_cell.length_b   1.000
_cell.length_c   1.000
_cell.angle_alpha   90.00
_cell.angle_beta   90.00
_cell.angle_gamma   90.00
#
_symmetry.space_group_name_H-M   'P 1'
#
loop_
_entity.id
_entity.type
_entity.pdbx_description
1 polymer ?
#
loop_
_entity_poly.entity_id
_entity_poly.type
_entity_poly.pdbx_seq_one_letter_code
_entity_poly.pdbx_strand_id
1 'polypeptide(L)'
;MVMNDEGQLYTIEGITAGIIMLVTAYAVFSSGFVFTPGDAHIADMQLQQLGYDALLVMDTPLHAGDESRLQELIASSDVTPFTTEFNSYLSKGTGATYMINPLTFTVDTRTQWNATIYYRDMDDSDKIRSYSFGHSTLGDDFVTREPAISVTRYVYLDDKPINLNHISTEAYQKMDDPQEGQMVLFEVLLWRG
;
A
#
# COMPACT_ATOMS: atom_id res chain seq x y z
N MET A 1 5.51 67.58 33.80
CA MET A 1 5.06 66.52 34.72
C MET A 1 5.22 65.21 33.97
N VAL A 2 6.38 64.57 34.10
CA VAL A 2 6.64 63.25 33.51
C VAL A 2 7.05 62.41 34.71
N MET A 3 6.15 61.54 35.13
CA MET A 3 6.35 60.70 36.30
C MET A 3 5.87 59.29 35.94
N ASN A 4 6.84 58.37 36.01
CA ASN A 4 6.73 56.91 36.03
C ASN A 4 6.43 56.16 34.73
N ASP A 5 7.48 55.96 33.93
CA ASP A 5 7.58 54.86 32.95
C ASP A 5 8.18 53.56 33.56
N GLU A 6 8.43 53.51 34.88
CA GLU A 6 9.06 52.36 35.55
C GLU A 6 8.05 51.31 36.09
N GLY A 7 6.76 51.48 35.80
CA GLY A 7 5.69 50.61 36.35
C GLY A 7 5.10 49.57 35.40
N GLN A 8 5.37 49.64 34.10
CA GLN A 8 4.66 48.79 33.12
C GLN A 8 5.07 47.31 33.15
N LEU A 9 6.30 47.02 33.61
CA LEU A 9 6.82 45.65 33.68
C LEU A 9 6.16 44.81 34.80
N TYR A 10 5.58 45.46 35.82
CA TYR A 10 4.91 44.81 36.96
C TYR A 10 3.38 45.05 37.00
N THR A 11 2.81 45.73 36.02
CA THR A 11 1.36 45.78 35.82
C THR A 11 0.86 44.54 35.07
N ILE A 12 -0.41 44.18 35.31
CA ILE A 12 -1.09 42.99 34.78
C ILE A 12 -0.84 42.74 33.27
N GLU A 13 -0.64 43.82 32.50
CA GLU A 13 -0.37 43.81 31.06
C GLU A 13 0.96 43.15 30.67
N GLY A 14 2.05 43.37 31.42
CA GLY A 14 3.35 42.75 31.16
C GLY A 14 3.34 41.24 31.40
N ILE A 15 2.62 40.79 32.44
CA ILE A 15 2.42 39.37 32.74
C ILE A 15 1.54 38.73 31.66
N THR A 16 0.46 39.39 31.23
CA THR A 16 -0.40 38.91 30.16
C THR A 16 0.36 38.78 28.83
N ALA A 17 1.18 39.77 28.46
CA ALA A 17 2.02 39.71 27.27
C ALA A 17 3.03 38.55 27.34
N GLY A 18 3.64 38.33 28.50
CA GLY A 18 4.54 37.18 28.73
C GLY A 18 3.85 35.83 28.56
N ILE A 19 2.64 35.68 29.11
CA ILE A 19 1.84 34.45 28.97
C ILE A 19 1.43 34.23 27.51
N ILE A 20 0.97 35.27 26.81
CA ILE A 20 0.61 35.16 25.38
C ILE A 20 1.84 34.74 24.57
N MET A 21 3.01 35.33 24.79
CA MET A 21 4.24 34.91 24.11
C MET A 21 4.61 33.46 24.38
N LEU A 22 4.46 32.98 25.63
CA LEU A 22 4.70 31.57 25.97
C LEU A 22 3.68 30.63 25.34
N VAL A 23 2.40 31.00 25.30
CA VAL A 23 1.35 30.22 24.65
C VAL A 23 1.56 30.19 23.14
N THR A 24 1.95 31.31 22.52
CA THR A 24 2.29 31.36 21.10
C THR A 24 3.53 30.52 20.80
N ALA A 25 4.58 30.60 21.61
CA ALA A 25 5.76 29.75 21.46
C ALA A 25 5.39 28.27 21.61
N TYR A 26 4.62 27.92 22.64
CA TYR A 26 4.12 26.55 22.84
C TYR A 26 3.24 26.09 21.67
N ALA A 27 2.38 26.94 21.12
CA ALA A 27 1.56 26.62 19.96
C ALA A 27 2.41 26.39 18.71
N VAL A 28 3.46 27.20 18.49
CA VAL A 28 4.39 27.03 17.36
C VAL A 28 5.21 25.74 17.51
N PHE A 29 5.74 25.45 18.71
CA PHE A 29 6.49 24.23 18.95
C PHE A 29 5.61 22.96 19.00
N SER A 30 4.36 23.07 19.44
CA SER A 30 3.43 21.93 19.49
C SER A 30 2.72 21.66 18.17
N SER A 31 2.70 22.61 17.22
CA SER A 31 2.09 22.43 15.90
C SER A 31 3.05 21.92 14.81
N GLY A 32 4.35 21.89 15.10
CA GLY A 32 5.36 21.39 14.17
C GLY A 32 5.62 19.91 14.34
N PHE A 33 4.91 19.05 13.61
CA PHE A 33 5.43 17.71 13.34
C PHE A 33 6.65 17.86 12.42
N VAL A 34 7.85 17.71 12.98
CA VAL A 34 9.08 17.65 12.19
C VAL A 34 9.17 16.26 11.59
N PHE A 35 8.63 16.10 10.38
CA PHE A 35 8.91 14.92 9.57
C PHE A 35 10.36 15.00 9.10
N THR A 36 11.24 14.21 9.71
CA THR A 36 12.60 14.09 9.21
C THR A 36 12.60 13.20 7.97
N PRO A 37 13.49 13.40 6.99
CA PRO A 37 13.65 12.49 5.85
C PRO A 37 13.90 11.04 6.29
N GLY A 38 14.46 10.83 7.48
CA GLY A 38 14.66 9.50 8.06
C GLY A 38 13.35 8.76 8.41
N ASP A 39 12.30 9.47 8.83
CA ASP A 39 11.03 8.87 9.23
C ASP A 39 10.20 8.39 8.03
N ALA A 40 10.28 9.08 6.89
CA ALA A 40 9.63 8.66 5.65
C ALA A 40 10.17 7.30 5.16
N HIS A 41 11.49 7.09 5.22
CA HIS A 41 12.10 5.82 4.84
C HIS A 41 11.70 4.64 5.73
N ILE A 42 11.40 4.87 7.01
CA ILE A 42 10.94 3.81 7.92
C ILE A 42 9.54 3.36 7.55
N ALA A 43 8.64 4.31 7.28
CA ALA A 43 7.28 4.00 6.83
C ALA A 43 7.28 3.25 5.49
N ASP A 44 8.17 3.62 4.57
CA ASP A 44 8.33 2.94 3.29
C ASP A 44 8.85 1.51 3.47
N MET A 45 9.90 1.32 4.27
CA MET A 45 10.43 -0.01 4.58
C MET A 45 9.38 -0.91 5.23
N GLN A 46 8.55 -0.36 6.14
CA GLN A 46 7.47 -1.10 6.77
C GLN A 46 6.39 -1.52 5.77
N LEU A 47 6.01 -0.64 4.83
CA LEU A 47 5.03 -0.97 3.79
C LEU A 47 5.58 -2.01 2.81
N GLN A 48 6.87 -1.92 2.45
CA GLN A 48 7.54 -2.93 1.64
C GLN A 48 7.55 -4.30 2.33
N GLN A 49 7.92 -4.34 3.62
CA GLN A 49 7.91 -5.56 4.43
C GLN A 49 6.50 -6.14 4.53
N LEU A 50 5.51 -5.30 4.79
CA LEU A 50 4.11 -5.72 4.89
C LEU A 50 3.58 -6.33 3.59
N GLY A 51 3.83 -5.67 2.46
CA GLY A 51 3.43 -6.18 1.15
C GLY A 51 4.13 -7.50 0.81
N TYR A 52 5.43 -7.59 1.11
CA TYR A 52 6.23 -8.79 0.90
C TYR A 52 5.73 -9.96 1.74
N ASP A 53 5.45 -9.72 3.03
CA ASP A 53 4.95 -10.75 3.94
C ASP A 53 3.54 -11.20 3.54
N ALA A 54 2.66 -10.28 3.12
CA ALA A 54 1.34 -10.63 2.62
C ALA A 54 1.41 -11.54 1.39
N LEU A 55 2.25 -11.20 0.41
CA LEU A 55 2.46 -12.05 -0.76
C LEU A 55 3.13 -13.38 -0.40
N LEU A 56 4.03 -13.40 0.57
CA LEU A 56 4.68 -14.62 1.04
C LEU A 56 3.71 -15.59 1.70
N VAL A 57 2.83 -15.08 2.56
CA VAL A 57 1.81 -15.92 3.20
C VAL A 57 0.85 -16.50 2.16
N MET A 58 0.44 -15.70 1.17
CA MET A 58 -0.43 -16.17 0.08
C MET A 58 0.26 -17.18 -0.84
N ASP A 59 1.55 -17.02 -1.08
CA ASP A 59 2.33 -17.96 -1.89
C ASP A 59 2.87 -19.17 -1.09
N THR A 60 2.48 -19.34 0.17
CA THR A 60 2.87 -20.50 0.97
C THR A 60 1.78 -21.58 0.85
N PRO A 61 2.07 -22.76 0.26
CA PRO A 61 1.11 -23.85 0.17
C PRO A 61 0.87 -24.50 1.54
N LEU A 62 -0.32 -25.08 1.74
CA LEU A 62 -0.70 -25.72 3.00
C LEU A 62 0.04 -27.05 3.23
N HIS A 63 0.33 -27.78 2.15
CA HIS A 63 1.14 -29.00 2.18
C HIS A 63 2.23 -28.95 1.10
N ALA A 64 3.28 -29.74 1.30
CA ALA A 64 4.37 -29.82 0.34
C ALA A 64 3.89 -30.46 -0.97
N GLY A 65 3.98 -29.70 -2.06
CA GLY A 65 3.57 -30.14 -3.40
C GLY A 65 2.17 -29.70 -3.82
N ASP A 66 1.40 -29.06 -2.91
CA ASP A 66 0.15 -28.41 -3.27
C ASP A 66 0.42 -27.04 -3.92
N GLU A 67 -0.51 -26.58 -4.75
CA GLU A 67 -0.49 -25.22 -5.29
C GLU A 67 -0.60 -24.18 -4.17
N SER A 68 0.05 -23.04 -4.35
CA SER A 68 -0.10 -21.93 -3.40
C SER A 68 -1.44 -21.22 -3.60
N ARG A 69 -1.95 -20.58 -2.55
CA ARG A 69 -3.18 -19.80 -2.66
C ARG A 69 -3.06 -18.70 -3.72
N LEU A 70 -1.88 -18.09 -3.84
CA LEU A 70 -1.58 -17.10 -4.88
C LEU A 70 -1.62 -17.72 -6.29
N GLN A 71 -1.05 -18.93 -6.45
CA GLN A 71 -1.09 -19.66 -7.73
C GLN A 71 -2.54 -19.95 -8.16
N GLU A 72 -3.38 -20.47 -7.26
CA GLU A 72 -4.81 -20.73 -7.54
C GLU A 72 -5.56 -19.46 -7.97
N LEU A 73 -5.30 -18.33 -7.30
CA LEU A 73 -5.96 -17.05 -7.57
C LEU A 73 -5.55 -16.48 -8.94
N ILE A 74 -4.28 -16.64 -9.32
CA ILE A 74 -3.78 -16.21 -10.63
C ILE A 74 -4.31 -17.15 -11.73
N ALA A 75 -4.29 -18.46 -11.52
CA ALA A 75 -4.79 -19.46 -12.48
C ALA A 75 -6.32 -19.36 -12.69
N SER A 76 -7.08 -19.01 -11.66
CA SER A 76 -8.51 -18.71 -11.79
C SER A 76 -8.80 -17.31 -12.31
N SER A 77 -7.77 -16.44 -12.40
CA SER A 77 -7.88 -15.01 -12.67
C SER A 77 -8.96 -14.31 -11.84
N ASP A 78 -9.11 -14.71 -10.56
CA ASP A 78 -10.14 -14.19 -9.67
C ASP A 78 -9.61 -13.10 -8.73
N VAL A 79 -9.98 -11.86 -9.06
CA VAL A 79 -9.52 -10.65 -8.36
C VAL A 79 -10.27 -10.41 -7.06
N THR A 80 -11.52 -10.88 -6.96
CA THR A 80 -12.38 -10.62 -5.78
C THR A 80 -11.86 -11.30 -4.49
N PRO A 81 -11.57 -12.62 -4.49
CA PRO A 81 -10.99 -13.29 -3.34
C PRO A 81 -9.57 -12.80 -3.08
N PHE A 82 -8.77 -12.55 -4.12
CA PHE A 82 -7.45 -11.93 -3.95
C PHE A 82 -7.56 -10.61 -3.18
N THR A 83 -8.43 -9.70 -3.61
CA THR A 83 -8.63 -8.39 -2.97
C THR A 83 -9.02 -8.55 -1.51
N THR A 84 -9.92 -9.50 -1.21
CA THR A 84 -10.40 -9.74 0.16
C THR A 84 -9.30 -10.28 1.06
N GLU A 85 -8.54 -11.27 0.59
CA GLU A 85 -7.46 -11.92 1.35
C GLU A 85 -6.26 -10.98 1.51
N PHE A 86 -5.82 -10.34 0.44
CA PHE A 86 -4.69 -9.42 0.46
C PHE A 86 -4.97 -8.22 1.37
N ASN A 87 -6.15 -7.60 1.27
CA ASN A 87 -6.55 -6.52 2.19
C ASN A 87 -6.62 -7.00 3.65
N SER A 88 -7.02 -8.26 3.89
CA SER A 88 -7.03 -8.86 5.23
C SER A 88 -5.60 -8.99 5.80
N TYR A 89 -4.61 -9.37 5.00
CA TYR A 89 -3.21 -9.42 5.44
C TYR A 89 -2.64 -8.02 5.71
N LEU A 90 -2.89 -7.06 4.82
CA LEU A 90 -2.50 -5.66 5.04
C LEU A 90 -3.12 -5.11 6.35
N SER A 91 -4.36 -5.46 6.65
CA SER A 91 -5.06 -5.02 7.87
C SER A 91 -4.43 -5.56 9.17
N LYS A 92 -3.83 -6.74 9.13
CA LYS A 92 -3.23 -7.38 10.31
C LYS A 92 -1.87 -6.78 10.66
N GLY A 93 -1.12 -6.31 9.66
CA GLY A 93 0.24 -5.79 9.85
C GLY A 93 0.33 -4.28 10.07
N THR A 94 -0.70 -3.51 9.73
CA THR A 94 -0.69 -2.04 9.92
C THR A 94 -0.88 -1.60 11.36
N GLY A 95 -1.44 -2.44 12.25
CA GLY A 95 -1.75 -2.09 13.65
C GLY A 95 -2.70 -0.89 13.83
N ALA A 96 -3.15 -0.30 12.73
CA ALA A 96 -3.87 0.95 12.67
C ALA A 96 -5.27 0.68 12.11
N THR A 97 -6.17 0.30 12.99
CA THR A 97 -7.58 0.25 12.65
C THR A 97 -8.21 1.62 12.90
N TYR A 98 -8.65 2.29 11.85
CA TYR A 98 -9.33 3.57 11.94
C TYR A 98 -10.85 3.37 11.87
N MET A 99 -11.59 3.99 12.81
CA MET A 99 -13.05 3.99 12.76
C MET A 99 -13.53 4.98 11.70
N ILE A 100 -14.07 4.48 10.59
CA ILE A 100 -14.68 5.31 9.54
C ILE A 100 -16.11 5.73 9.93
N ASN A 101 -16.76 4.98 10.83
CA ASN A 101 -18.11 5.25 11.33
C ASN A 101 -18.29 4.65 12.74
N PRO A 102 -19.04 5.27 13.68
CA PRO A 102 -19.34 4.70 15.00
C PRO A 102 -20.05 3.33 14.98
N LEU A 103 -20.54 2.88 13.83
CA LEU A 103 -21.23 1.60 13.68
C LEU A 103 -20.46 0.54 12.87
N THR A 104 -19.35 0.90 12.22
CA THR A 104 -18.54 -0.05 11.43
C THR A 104 -17.05 0.22 11.58
N PHE A 105 -16.36 -0.81 12.06
CA PHE A 105 -14.91 -0.88 12.08
C PHE A 105 -14.45 -1.34 10.70
N THR A 106 -14.05 -0.40 9.85
CA THR A 106 -13.55 -0.71 8.52
C THR A 106 -12.06 -0.41 8.50
N VAL A 107 -11.32 -1.38 7.96
CA VAL A 107 -9.85 -1.42 7.86
C VAL A 107 -9.29 -0.12 7.31
N ASP A 108 -8.04 0.20 7.66
CA ASP A 108 -7.22 1.25 7.04
C ASP A 108 -7.35 1.26 5.51
N THR A 109 -8.31 2.02 4.98
CA THR A 109 -8.54 2.20 3.55
C THR A 109 -7.47 3.08 2.92
N ARG A 110 -6.43 3.47 3.67
CA ARG A 110 -5.34 4.26 3.14
C ARG A 110 -4.41 3.42 2.28
N THR A 111 -4.16 2.16 2.62
CA THR A 111 -3.26 1.38 1.76
C THR A 111 -3.99 0.95 0.48
N GLN A 112 -3.62 1.57 -0.63
CA GLN A 112 -4.07 1.26 -1.98
C GLN A 112 -3.06 0.37 -2.69
N TRP A 113 -3.53 -0.38 -3.67
CA TRP A 113 -2.66 -1.25 -4.44
C TRP A 113 -3.12 -1.46 -5.87
N ASN A 114 -2.16 -1.80 -6.73
CA ASN A 114 -2.37 -2.20 -8.11
C ASN A 114 -1.46 -3.40 -8.42
N ALA A 115 -2.03 -4.48 -8.95
CA ALA A 115 -1.33 -5.71 -9.25
C ALA A 115 -1.20 -5.93 -10.76
N THR A 116 0.01 -6.25 -11.21
CA THR A 116 0.36 -6.51 -12.61
C THR A 116 1.08 -7.84 -12.73
N ILE A 117 0.73 -8.63 -13.73
CA ILE A 117 1.40 -9.89 -14.05
C ILE A 117 2.28 -9.68 -15.27
N TYR A 118 3.54 -10.07 -15.17
CA TYR A 118 4.46 -10.13 -16.29
C TYR A 118 4.75 -11.58 -16.64
N TYR A 119 4.77 -11.87 -17.94
CA TYR A 119 4.93 -13.21 -18.47
C TYR A 119 5.75 -13.17 -19.77
N ARG A 120 6.38 -14.29 -20.11
CA ARG A 120 7.11 -14.46 -21.37
C ARG A 120 6.13 -14.69 -22.51
N ASP A 121 6.32 -13.99 -23.63
CA ASP A 121 5.55 -14.20 -24.85
C ASP A 121 5.92 -15.54 -25.48
N MET A 122 4.92 -16.37 -25.78
CA MET A 122 5.11 -17.68 -26.41
C MET A 122 5.58 -17.60 -27.87
N ASP A 123 5.21 -16.53 -28.60
CA ASP A 123 5.56 -16.38 -30.01
C ASP A 123 6.95 -15.75 -30.20
N ASP A 124 7.47 -15.12 -29.15
CA ASP A 124 8.76 -14.43 -29.16
C ASP A 124 9.39 -14.51 -27.76
N SER A 125 10.24 -15.51 -27.56
CA SER A 125 10.85 -15.82 -26.26
C SER A 125 11.69 -14.67 -25.67
N ASP A 126 12.05 -13.68 -26.49
CA ASP A 126 12.81 -12.49 -26.08
C ASP A 126 11.91 -11.35 -25.60
N LYS A 127 10.58 -11.51 -25.68
CA LYS A 127 9.61 -10.51 -25.23
C LYS A 127 8.95 -10.89 -23.92
N ILE A 128 8.87 -9.90 -23.04
CA ILE A 128 8.06 -9.93 -21.82
C ILE A 128 6.83 -9.06 -22.07
N ARG A 129 5.66 -9.60 -21.76
CA ARG A 129 4.39 -8.88 -21.77
C ARG A 129 3.85 -8.75 -20.36
N SER A 130 2.88 -7.87 -20.20
CA SER A 130 2.16 -7.74 -18.94
C SER A 130 0.69 -7.45 -19.13
N TYR A 131 -0.10 -7.76 -18.11
CA TYR A 131 -1.49 -7.35 -18.00
C TYR A 131 -1.82 -6.97 -16.54
N SER A 132 -2.79 -6.07 -16.39
CA SER A 132 -3.32 -5.68 -15.09
C SER A 132 -4.12 -6.83 -14.49
N PHE A 133 -3.73 -7.32 -13.32
CA PHE A 133 -4.47 -8.35 -12.60
C PHE A 133 -5.65 -7.73 -11.84
N GLY A 134 -5.41 -6.69 -11.04
CA GLY A 134 -6.44 -6.08 -10.22
C GLY A 134 -5.97 -4.82 -9.50
N HIS A 135 -6.90 -4.08 -8.91
CA HIS A 135 -6.61 -2.87 -8.15
C HIS A 135 -7.56 -2.74 -6.94
N SER A 136 -7.17 -1.92 -5.97
CA SER A 136 -7.99 -1.57 -4.81
C SER A 136 -9.22 -0.74 -5.20
N THR A 137 -10.30 -0.86 -4.43
CA THR A 137 -11.64 -0.33 -4.76
C THR A 137 -11.72 1.20 -4.90
N LEU A 138 -10.77 1.95 -4.31
CA LEU A 138 -10.73 3.41 -4.42
C LEU A 138 -9.91 3.90 -5.63
N GLY A 139 -9.28 2.99 -6.38
CA GLY A 139 -8.62 3.27 -7.66
C GLY A 139 -7.41 4.20 -7.60
N ASP A 140 -6.79 4.40 -8.76
CA ASP A 140 -5.66 5.32 -9.04
C ASP A 140 -5.94 6.80 -8.70
N ASP A 141 -7.18 7.15 -8.32
CA ASP A 141 -7.60 8.53 -8.08
C ASP A 141 -7.13 9.10 -6.74
N PHE A 142 -6.64 8.27 -5.82
CA PHE A 142 -6.01 8.71 -4.57
C PHE A 142 -4.49 8.78 -4.73
N VAL A 143 -4.02 9.77 -5.51
CA VAL A 143 -2.60 10.09 -5.64
C VAL A 143 -2.17 10.90 -4.43
N THR A 144 -1.49 10.27 -3.47
CA THR A 144 -0.87 10.99 -2.35
C THR A 144 0.51 11.50 -2.75
N ARG A 145 1.11 12.32 -1.87
CA ARG A 145 2.49 12.80 -2.03
C ARG A 145 3.51 11.74 -1.60
N GLU A 146 3.05 10.58 -1.12
CA GLU A 146 3.90 9.50 -0.64
C GLU A 146 4.29 8.59 -1.80
N PRO A 147 5.55 8.10 -1.84
CA PRO A 147 6.01 7.24 -2.92
C PRO A 147 5.28 5.89 -2.92
N ALA A 148 4.98 5.38 -4.11
CA ALA A 148 4.50 4.02 -4.28
C ALA A 148 5.67 3.03 -4.23
N ILE A 149 5.42 1.85 -3.66
CA ILE A 149 6.41 0.82 -3.39
C ILE A 149 6.00 -0.43 -4.17
N SER A 150 6.91 -0.95 -4.99
CA SER A 150 6.70 -2.20 -5.70
C SER A 150 7.20 -3.38 -4.87
N VAL A 151 6.37 -4.42 -4.80
CA VAL A 151 6.71 -5.72 -4.23
C VAL A 151 6.43 -6.79 -5.27
N THR A 152 7.42 -7.66 -5.51
CA THR A 152 7.35 -8.66 -6.57
C THR A 152 7.51 -10.08 -6.06
N ARG A 153 6.83 -11.04 -6.70
CA ARG A 153 6.96 -12.46 -6.43
C ARG A 153 6.90 -13.28 -7.72
N TYR A 154 7.79 -14.25 -7.88
CA TYR A 154 7.67 -15.25 -8.94
C TYR A 154 6.66 -16.31 -8.56
N VAL A 155 5.68 -16.57 -9.43
CA VAL A 155 4.63 -17.57 -9.23
C VAL A 155 4.62 -18.52 -10.43
N TYR A 156 4.62 -19.81 -10.16
CA TYR A 156 4.59 -20.83 -11.20
C TYR A 156 3.13 -21.18 -11.48
N LEU A 157 2.78 -21.25 -12.76
CA LEU A 157 1.44 -21.59 -13.22
C LEU A 157 1.53 -22.88 -14.01
N ASP A 158 0.79 -23.91 -13.60
CA ASP A 158 0.71 -25.16 -14.35
C ASP A 158 -0.05 -25.01 -15.66
N ASP A 159 -1.06 -24.13 -15.67
CA ASP A 159 -1.97 -23.89 -16.80
C ASP A 159 -2.17 -22.39 -17.08
N LYS A 160 -2.65 -22.07 -18.29
CA LYS A 160 -3.11 -20.71 -18.60
C LYS A 160 -4.32 -20.34 -17.73
N PRO A 161 -4.44 -19.05 -17.33
CA PRO A 161 -5.58 -18.64 -16.53
C PRO A 161 -6.92 -18.87 -17.23
N ILE A 162 -7.85 -19.55 -16.56
CA ILE A 162 -9.08 -20.08 -17.18
C ILE A 162 -10.12 -18.98 -17.44
N ASN A 163 -10.02 -17.85 -16.74
CA ASN A 163 -10.98 -16.75 -16.82
C ASN A 163 -10.36 -15.51 -17.48
N LEU A 164 -11.02 -14.98 -18.51
CA LEU A 164 -10.57 -13.82 -19.30
C LEU A 164 -11.09 -12.48 -18.77
N ASN A 165 -11.83 -12.45 -17.67
CA ASN A 165 -12.47 -11.23 -17.16
C ASN A 165 -11.48 -10.07 -16.96
N HIS A 166 -10.21 -10.38 -16.66
CA HIS A 166 -9.15 -9.42 -16.39
C HIS A 166 -7.94 -9.56 -17.32
N ILE A 167 -8.03 -10.44 -18.33
CA ILE A 167 -6.94 -10.73 -19.27
C ILE A 167 -7.44 -10.40 -20.67
N SER A 168 -6.73 -9.54 -21.40
CA SER A 168 -7.08 -9.28 -22.79
C SER A 168 -6.94 -10.56 -23.61
N THR A 169 -7.80 -10.75 -24.62
CA THR A 169 -7.72 -11.92 -25.50
C THR A 169 -6.35 -12.05 -26.16
N GLU A 170 -5.72 -10.91 -26.50
CA GLU A 170 -4.35 -10.87 -27.02
C GLU A 170 -3.34 -11.33 -25.96
N ALA A 171 -3.47 -10.89 -24.71
CA ALA A 171 -2.54 -11.29 -23.65
C ALA A 171 -2.62 -12.79 -23.38
N TYR A 172 -3.84 -13.33 -23.25
CA TYR A 172 -4.11 -14.75 -23.05
C TYR A 172 -3.55 -15.62 -24.19
N GLN A 173 -3.74 -15.20 -25.44
CA GLN A 173 -3.22 -15.93 -26.60
C GLN A 173 -1.70 -15.98 -26.66
N LYS A 174 -1.01 -15.06 -25.98
CA LYS A 174 0.46 -14.96 -25.97
C LYS A 174 1.11 -15.57 -24.73
N MET A 175 0.33 -15.98 -23.73
CA MET A 175 0.84 -16.74 -22.57
C MET A 175 1.19 -18.17 -23.00
N ASP A 176 2.16 -18.78 -22.33
CA ASP A 176 2.70 -20.10 -22.70
C ASP A 176 1.68 -21.23 -22.54
N ASP A 177 1.79 -22.27 -23.37
CA ASP A 177 0.75 -23.31 -23.55
C ASP A 177 0.43 -24.07 -22.24
N PRO A 178 -0.83 -24.52 -21.99
CA PRO A 178 -1.24 -25.16 -20.74
C PRO A 178 -0.49 -26.47 -20.41
N GLN A 179 0.32 -27.01 -21.32
CA GLN A 179 1.00 -28.30 -21.08
C GLN A 179 2.43 -28.18 -20.57
N GLU A 180 3.05 -27.00 -20.64
CA GLU A 180 4.45 -26.82 -20.22
C GLU A 180 4.61 -26.00 -18.94
N GLY A 181 3.55 -25.37 -18.45
CA GLY A 181 3.58 -24.46 -17.32
C GLY A 181 4.44 -23.22 -17.57
N GLN A 182 4.20 -22.16 -16.82
CA GLN A 182 4.93 -20.90 -16.99
C GLN A 182 5.26 -20.24 -15.64
N MET A 183 6.49 -19.75 -15.53
CA MET A 183 6.88 -18.83 -14.46
C MET A 183 6.44 -17.42 -14.81
N VAL A 184 5.57 -16.82 -13.98
CA VAL A 184 5.15 -15.42 -14.10
C VAL A 184 5.71 -14.58 -12.95
N LEU A 185 5.92 -13.29 -13.20
CA LEU A 185 6.26 -12.32 -12.17
C LEU A 185 4.98 -11.57 -11.78
N PHE A 186 4.56 -11.75 -10.54
CA PHE A 186 3.47 -11.01 -9.92
C PHE A 186 4.02 -9.78 -9.21
N GLU A 187 3.70 -8.60 -9.70
CA GLU A 187 4.07 -7.32 -9.11
C GLU A 187 2.84 -6.68 -8.46
N VAL A 188 3.00 -6.21 -7.22
CA VAL A 188 2.01 -5.37 -6.54
C VAL A 188 2.66 -4.05 -6.18
N LEU A 189 2.12 -2.98 -6.76
CA LEU A 189 2.43 -1.62 -6.38
C LEU A 189 1.53 -1.23 -5.20
N LEU A 190 2.12 -0.73 -4.12
CA LEU A 190 1.46 -0.36 -2.87
C LEU A 190 1.73 1.11 -2.56
N TRP A 191 0.72 1.85 -2.15
CA TRP A 191 0.89 3.22 -1.68
C TRP A 191 -0.12 3.55 -0.59
N ARG A 192 0.14 4.60 0.17
CA ARG A 192 -0.82 5.12 1.15
C ARG A 192 -1.66 6.22 0.50
N GLY A 193 -2.94 6.27 0.84
CA GLY A 193 -4.06 7.02 0.29
C GLY A 193 -4.72 7.86 1.36
#